data_AF-A0AAD5CFA4-F1
#
_entry.id   AF-A0AAD5CFA4-F1
#
_cell.length_a   1.000
_cell.length_b   1.000
_cell.length_c   1.000
_cell.angle_alpha   90.00
_cell.angle_beta   90.00
_cell.angle_gamma   90.00
#
_symmetry.space_group_name_H-M   'P 1'
#
loop_
_entity.id
_entity.type
_entity.pdbx_description
1 polymer ?
#
loop_
_entity_poly.entity_id
_entity_poly.type
_entity_poly.pdbx_seq_one_letter_code
_entity_poly.pdbx_strand_id
1 'polypeptide(L)'
;MSNRTVTVWIVAIVCFVVLMFVTPSIPQDQEYHDFADHRQFFGIPNALNVISNVPFFIIGVIGLVLCYYKNFFKLSLKGELCGWTFFYIGVAAVGFGSSYYHLEPNDARLVWDRLPMTISFTSIIAIFIIERIDEQKGTYSIIPLLLAGAVSILYWRFFDDLRPYALVQFVPCIAIPLMAIMLPPMYTHSSYWLWAAGFYLLAKVEEAIDDPIYEWTNHIVSGHTLKHLCAAMVPVFLTLMLAKRDIVAERKIAKMVLQGVLRCLVLKLFILINFP
;
A
#
# COMPACT_ATOMS: atom_id res chain seq x y z
N MET A 1 -13.17 -1.37 -21.86
CA MET A 1 -12.18 -0.37 -21.37
C MET A 1 -12.04 0.71 -22.45
N SER A 2 -11.99 2.00 -22.10
CA SER A 2 -11.80 3.06 -23.12
C SER A 2 -10.41 2.96 -23.77
N ASN A 3 -10.28 3.37 -25.04
CA ASN A 3 -9.00 3.36 -25.78
C ASN A 3 -7.87 4.04 -24.99
N ARG A 4 -8.16 5.14 -24.28
CA ARG A 4 -7.19 5.88 -23.46
C ARG A 4 -6.63 5.05 -22.29
N THR A 5 -7.44 4.20 -21.65
CA THR A 5 -6.98 3.32 -20.56
C THR A 5 -6.03 2.26 -21.08
N VAL A 6 -6.35 1.68 -22.24
CA VAL A 6 -5.49 0.69 -22.90
C VAL A 6 -4.16 1.32 -23.27
N THR A 7 -4.16 2.55 -23.81
CA THR A 7 -2.93 3.29 -24.11
C THR A 7 -2.06 3.50 -22.87
N VAL A 8 -2.63 3.87 -21.72
CA VAL A 8 -1.85 4.05 -20.48
C VAL A 8 -1.17 2.76 -20.05
N TRP A 9 -1.87 1.62 -20.09
CA TRP A 9 -1.27 0.32 -19.77
C TRP A 9 -0.17 -0.06 -20.76
N ILE A 10 -0.39 0.15 -22.06
CA ILE A 10 0.63 -0.12 -23.08
C ILE A 10 1.87 0.73 -22.83
N VAL A 11 1.72 2.04 -22.59
CA VAL A 11 2.84 2.93 -22.31
C VAL A 11 3.58 2.49 -21.05
N ALA A 12 2.85 2.14 -19.97
CA ALA A 12 3.47 1.65 -18.74
C ALA A 12 4.29 0.37 -18.97
N ILE A 13 3.75 -0.59 -19.74
CA ILE A 13 4.45 -1.83 -20.09
C ILE A 13 5.68 -1.54 -20.95
N VAL A 14 5.56 -0.68 -21.97
CA VAL A 14 6.69 -0.30 -22.83
C VAL A 14 7.78 0.38 -22.00
N CYS A 15 7.43 1.36 -21.16
CA CYS A 15 8.38 2.01 -20.26
C CYS A 15 9.07 1.02 -19.32
N PHE A 16 8.33 0.07 -18.75
CA PHE A 16 8.89 -0.99 -17.92
C PHE A 16 9.87 -1.87 -18.70
N VAL A 17 9.51 -2.31 -19.92
CA VAL A 17 10.38 -3.11 -20.77
C VAL A 17 11.65 -2.34 -21.14
N VAL A 18 11.54 -1.07 -21.54
CA VAL A 18 12.71 -0.23 -21.82
C VAL A 18 13.60 -0.10 -20.57
N LEU A 19 13.02 0.12 -19.39
CA LEU A 19 13.78 0.18 -18.14
C LEU A 19 14.55 -1.12 -17.90
N MET A 20 13.93 -2.27 -18.12
CA MET A 20 14.57 -3.59 -17.96
C MET A 20 15.71 -3.84 -18.96
N PHE A 21 15.63 -3.28 -20.17
CA PHE A 21 16.69 -3.41 -21.18
C PHE A 21 17.84 -2.41 -21.00
N VAL A 22 17.56 -1.18 -20.56
CA VAL A 22 18.55 -0.08 -20.54
C VAL A 22 19.32 -0.03 -19.22
N THR A 23 18.73 -0.50 -18.12
CA THR A 23 19.41 -0.54 -16.82
C THR A 23 20.06 -1.91 -16.58
N PRO A 24 21.18 -1.99 -15.86
CA PRO A 24 21.73 -3.27 -15.42
C PRO A 24 20.77 -3.94 -14.42
N SER A 25 20.80 -5.27 -14.34
CA SER A 25 20.09 -6.02 -13.28
C SER A 25 20.59 -5.60 -11.91
N ILE A 26 19.69 -5.55 -10.93
CA ILE A 26 20.04 -5.22 -9.55
C ILE A 26 19.97 -6.53 -8.73
N PRO A 27 21.10 -7.22 -8.50
CA PRO A 27 21.10 -8.45 -7.71
C PRO A 27 20.77 -8.18 -6.25
N GLN A 28 20.36 -9.23 -5.54
CA GLN A 28 20.21 -9.16 -4.10
C GLN A 28 21.56 -9.14 -3.42
N ASP A 29 21.90 -7.98 -2.88
CA ASP A 29 23.04 -7.85 -1.98
C ASP A 29 22.86 -8.78 -0.78
N GLN A 30 23.89 -9.56 -0.46
CA GLN A 30 23.86 -10.48 0.67
C GLN A 30 24.13 -9.75 1.98
N GLU A 31 24.80 -8.58 1.95
CA GLU A 31 24.94 -7.70 3.11
C GLU A 31 23.58 -7.16 3.59
N TYR A 32 22.54 -7.20 2.75
CA TYR A 32 21.17 -6.88 3.14
C TYR A 32 20.63 -7.76 4.29
N HIS A 33 21.23 -8.94 4.51
CA HIS A 33 20.88 -9.84 5.61
C HIS A 33 21.59 -9.54 6.92
N ASP A 34 22.63 -8.70 6.88
CA ASP A 34 23.51 -8.41 8.00
C ASP A 34 23.02 -7.17 8.74
N PHE A 35 22.14 -7.39 9.73
CA PHE A 35 21.55 -6.31 10.54
C PHE A 35 22.46 -5.94 11.71
N ALA A 36 22.46 -4.66 12.08
CA ALA A 36 23.30 -4.15 13.17
C ALA A 36 23.09 -4.87 14.52
N ASP A 37 21.82 -5.21 14.83
CA ASP A 37 21.44 -5.84 16.09
C ASP A 37 21.19 -7.35 15.96
N HIS A 38 22.19 -8.13 16.39
CA HIS A 38 22.13 -9.60 16.45
C HIS A 38 21.74 -10.16 17.83
N ARG A 39 21.35 -9.30 18.78
CA ARG A 39 21.15 -9.75 20.17
C ARG A 39 19.99 -10.73 20.27
N GLN A 40 20.19 -11.71 21.14
CA GLN A 40 19.18 -12.71 21.48
C GLN A 40 18.50 -12.34 22.81
N PHE A 41 17.16 -12.28 22.79
CA PHE A 41 16.35 -12.14 24.01
C PHE A 41 15.38 -13.31 24.11
N PHE A 42 15.27 -13.92 25.30
CA PHE A 42 14.34 -15.04 25.56
C PHE A 42 14.43 -16.22 24.56
N GLY A 43 15.62 -16.47 24.00
CA GLY A 43 15.83 -17.53 23.01
C GLY A 43 15.49 -17.16 21.57
N ILE A 44 15.10 -15.91 21.30
CA ILE A 44 14.78 -15.40 19.96
C ILE A 44 16.03 -14.72 19.38
N PRO A 45 16.63 -15.23 18.29
CA PRO A 45 17.74 -14.54 17.60
C PRO A 45 17.25 -13.25 16.93
N ASN A 46 18.12 -12.24 16.79
CA ASN A 46 17.78 -10.92 16.24
C ASN A 46 16.49 -10.35 16.87
N ALA A 47 16.35 -10.49 18.19
CA ALA A 47 15.06 -10.44 18.87
C ALA A 47 14.29 -9.14 18.63
N LEU A 48 14.97 -7.99 18.60
CA LEU A 48 14.29 -6.72 18.35
C LEU A 48 13.79 -6.59 16.91
N ASN A 49 14.51 -7.13 15.92
CA ASN A 49 14.05 -7.18 14.53
C ASN A 49 12.84 -8.12 14.36
N VAL A 50 12.76 -9.21 15.15
CA VAL A 50 11.58 -10.10 15.17
C VAL A 50 10.40 -9.43 15.86
N ILE A 51 10.58 -8.95 17.09
CA ILE A 51 9.46 -8.45 17.94
C ILE A 51 8.88 -7.14 17.40
N SER A 52 9.69 -6.29 16.79
CA SER A 52 9.23 -5.02 16.20
C SER A 52 8.25 -5.19 15.03
N ASN A 53 8.03 -6.42 14.55
CA ASN A 53 7.01 -6.74 13.56
C ASN A 53 5.60 -7.01 14.15
N VAL A 54 5.48 -7.21 15.46
CA VAL A 54 4.19 -7.42 16.14
C VAL A 54 3.17 -6.28 15.88
N PRO A 55 3.56 -4.99 15.87
CA PRO A 55 2.64 -3.90 15.54
C PRO A 55 1.95 -4.06 14.17
N PHE A 56 2.64 -4.55 13.13
CA PHE A 56 2.03 -4.84 11.83
C PHE A 56 0.92 -5.87 11.94
N PHE A 57 1.16 -6.97 12.66
CA PHE A 57 0.14 -8.00 12.86
C PHE A 57 -1.09 -7.43 13.58
N ILE A 58 -0.88 -6.71 14.68
CA ILE A 58 -1.96 -6.12 15.48
C ILE A 58 -2.80 -5.16 14.63
N ILE A 59 -2.17 -4.19 13.96
CA ILE A 59 -2.91 -3.20 13.17
C ILE A 59 -3.55 -3.81 11.91
N GLY A 60 -2.91 -4.81 11.31
CA GLY A 60 -3.46 -5.59 10.22
C GLY A 60 -4.76 -6.29 10.61
N VAL A 61 -4.78 -7.00 11.74
CA VAL A 61 -5.98 -7.66 12.25
C VAL A 61 -7.06 -6.65 12.64
N ILE A 62 -6.72 -5.57 13.34
CA ILE A 62 -7.67 -4.51 13.71
C ILE A 62 -8.32 -3.93 12.46
N GLY A 63 -7.52 -3.53 11.46
CA GLY A 63 -8.04 -2.97 10.22
C GLY A 63 -8.94 -3.95 9.47
N LEU A 64 -8.57 -5.22 9.41
CA LEU A 64 -9.37 -6.27 8.77
C LEU A 64 -10.72 -6.47 9.47
N VAL A 65 -10.75 -6.51 10.80
CA VAL A 65 -12.00 -6.57 11.57
C VAL A 65 -12.87 -5.34 11.31
N LEU A 66 -12.29 -4.14 11.32
CA LEU A 66 -13.01 -2.89 11.14
C LEU A 66 -13.54 -2.68 9.70
N CYS A 67 -12.93 -3.29 8.70
CA CYS A 67 -13.47 -3.32 7.32
C CYS A 67 -14.87 -3.96 7.27
N TYR A 68 -15.13 -4.98 8.09
CA TYR A 68 -16.39 -5.73 8.07
C TYR A 68 -17.33 -5.40 9.24
N TYR A 69 -16.79 -4.89 10.36
CA TYR A 69 -17.60 -4.60 11.54
C TYR A 69 -18.52 -3.41 11.32
N LYS A 70 -19.83 -3.67 11.15
CA LYS A 70 -20.90 -2.66 11.05
C LYS A 70 -20.59 -1.51 10.07
N ASN A 71 -19.80 -1.78 9.03
CA ASN A 71 -19.27 -0.78 8.11
C ASN A 71 -18.62 0.43 8.80
N PHE A 72 -17.80 0.19 9.83
CA PHE A 72 -17.18 1.23 10.65
C PHE A 72 -16.39 2.26 9.83
N PHE A 73 -15.65 1.79 8.81
CA PHE A 73 -14.89 2.65 7.88
C PHE A 73 -15.73 3.35 6.80
N LYS A 74 -17.06 3.19 6.84
CA LYS A 74 -18.01 3.75 5.86
C LYS A 74 -17.61 3.43 4.41
N LEU A 75 -17.13 2.21 4.17
CA LEU A 75 -16.75 1.73 2.85
C LEU A 75 -18.03 1.58 2.03
N SER A 76 -18.13 2.33 0.94
CA SER A 76 -19.36 2.41 0.14
C SER A 76 -19.22 1.71 -1.20
N LEU A 77 -17.99 1.60 -1.71
CA LEU A 77 -17.69 1.01 -3.01
C LEU A 77 -17.12 -0.40 -2.81
N LYS A 78 -17.54 -1.35 -3.65
CA LYS A 78 -17.04 -2.75 -3.58
C LYS A 78 -15.52 -2.82 -3.76
N GLY A 79 -14.96 -1.98 -4.63
CA GLY A 79 -13.52 -1.88 -4.83
C GLY A 79 -12.76 -1.38 -3.61
N GLU A 80 -13.35 -0.45 -2.84
CA GLU A 80 -12.72 0.00 -1.58
C GLU A 80 -12.65 -1.13 -0.57
N LEU A 81 -13.76 -1.85 -0.35
CA LEU A 81 -13.76 -2.98 0.58
C LEU A 81 -12.74 -4.04 0.15
N CYS A 82 -12.73 -4.41 -1.12
CA CYS A 82 -11.76 -5.38 -1.66
C CYS A 82 -10.32 -4.91 -1.47
N GLY A 83 -10.00 -3.67 -1.85
CA GLY A 83 -8.65 -3.13 -1.70
C GLY A 83 -8.22 -3.04 -0.23
N TRP A 84 -9.04 -2.47 0.65
CA TRP A 84 -8.68 -2.34 2.06
C TRP A 84 -8.53 -3.70 2.74
N THR A 85 -9.35 -4.70 2.37
CA THR A 85 -9.15 -6.08 2.82
C THR A 85 -7.78 -6.62 2.41
N PHE A 86 -7.41 -6.54 1.12
CA PHE A 86 -6.09 -7.02 0.68
C PHE A 86 -4.94 -6.25 1.32
N PHE A 87 -5.09 -4.94 1.54
CA PHE A 87 -4.11 -4.13 2.24
C PHE A 87 -3.89 -4.65 3.67
N TYR A 88 -4.96 -4.84 4.45
CA TYR A 88 -4.83 -5.32 5.83
C TYR A 88 -4.44 -6.79 5.93
N ILE A 89 -4.80 -7.64 4.97
CA ILE A 89 -4.26 -9.01 4.85
C ILE A 89 -2.75 -8.95 4.66
N GLY A 90 -2.28 -8.12 3.71
CA GLY A 90 -0.85 -7.93 3.46
C GLY A 90 -0.12 -7.44 4.71
N VAL A 91 -0.63 -6.40 5.37
CA VAL A 91 -0.06 -5.85 6.60
C VAL A 91 0.00 -6.89 7.73
N ALA A 92 -1.06 -7.66 7.95
CA ALA A 92 -1.07 -8.72 8.96
C ALA A 92 -0.04 -9.82 8.63
N ALA A 93 0.06 -10.19 7.34
CA ALA A 93 1.00 -11.19 6.87
C ALA A 93 2.46 -10.71 6.90
N VAL A 94 2.74 -9.40 6.74
CA VAL A 94 4.09 -8.82 6.98
C VAL A 94 4.55 -9.14 8.39
N GLY A 95 3.67 -9.00 9.39
CA GLY A 95 4.00 -9.32 10.78
C GLY A 95 4.59 -10.72 10.96
N PHE A 96 4.02 -11.73 10.29
CA PHE A 96 4.55 -13.10 10.32
C PHE A 96 5.75 -13.31 9.39
N GLY A 97 5.64 -12.86 8.15
CA GLY A 97 6.64 -13.08 7.11
C GLY A 97 7.98 -12.42 7.45
N SER A 98 7.92 -11.18 7.92
CA SER A 98 9.08 -10.42 8.37
C SER A 98 9.70 -11.04 9.62
N SER A 99 8.88 -11.43 10.61
CA SER A 99 9.38 -12.16 11.79
C SER A 99 10.09 -13.45 11.41
N TYR A 100 9.53 -14.24 10.48
CA TYR A 100 10.13 -15.49 10.01
C TYR A 100 11.47 -15.27 9.31
N TYR A 101 11.56 -14.22 8.50
CA TYR A 101 12.81 -13.78 7.89
C TYR A 101 13.86 -13.39 8.94
N HIS A 102 13.49 -12.57 9.93
CA HIS A 102 14.43 -12.08 10.93
C HIS A 102 14.94 -13.14 11.91
N LEU A 103 14.22 -14.25 12.09
CA LEU A 103 14.72 -15.38 12.88
C LEU A 103 16.01 -15.99 12.28
N GLU A 104 16.14 -16.00 10.96
CA GLU A 104 17.34 -16.49 10.27
C GLU A 104 17.38 -15.88 8.85
N PRO A 105 17.96 -14.68 8.73
CA PRO A 105 17.92 -13.91 7.48
C PRO A 105 18.55 -14.66 6.31
N ASN A 106 17.79 -14.84 5.24
CA ASN A 106 18.27 -15.32 3.93
C ASN A 106 17.21 -15.04 2.86
N ASP A 107 17.59 -15.16 1.59
CA ASP A 107 16.72 -14.91 0.44
C ASP A 107 15.44 -15.75 0.42
N ALA A 108 15.53 -17.03 0.81
CA ALA A 108 14.37 -17.91 0.79
C ALA A 108 13.30 -17.47 1.80
N ARG A 109 13.73 -16.95 2.95
CA ARG A 109 12.81 -16.39 3.95
C ARG A 109 12.37 -14.97 3.62
N LEU A 110 13.22 -14.17 2.98
CA LEU A 110 12.92 -12.79 2.56
C LEU A 110 11.75 -12.72 1.57
N VAL A 111 11.50 -13.78 0.79
CA VAL A 111 10.27 -13.92 -0.02
C VAL A 111 9.01 -13.72 0.82
N TRP A 112 8.98 -14.28 2.03
CA TRP A 112 7.82 -14.22 2.91
C TRP A 112 7.63 -12.87 3.58
N ASP A 113 8.68 -12.05 3.69
CA ASP A 113 8.58 -10.65 4.09
C ASP A 113 8.07 -9.78 2.94
N ARG A 114 8.72 -9.88 1.77
CA ARG A 114 8.44 -9.01 0.63
C ARG A 114 7.09 -9.27 -0.04
N LEU A 115 6.63 -10.51 -0.11
CA LEU A 115 5.36 -10.84 -0.78
C LEU A 115 4.15 -10.17 -0.10
N PRO A 116 3.95 -10.27 1.23
CA PRO A 116 2.93 -9.49 1.93
C PRO A 116 3.07 -7.97 1.77
N MET A 117 4.31 -7.45 1.72
CA MET A 117 4.54 -6.02 1.45
C MET A 117 4.03 -5.62 0.07
N THR A 118 4.34 -6.39 -0.99
CA THR A 118 3.89 -6.05 -2.35
C THR A 118 2.37 -6.12 -2.48
N ILE A 119 1.71 -7.06 -1.81
CA ILE A 119 0.25 -7.11 -1.71
C ILE A 119 -0.31 -5.82 -1.10
N SER A 120 0.32 -5.33 -0.03
CA SER A 120 -0.07 -4.08 0.62
C SER A 120 0.14 -2.87 -0.30
N PHE A 121 1.31 -2.73 -0.91
CA PHE A 121 1.65 -1.60 -1.80
C PHE A 121 0.81 -1.54 -3.07
N THR A 122 0.53 -2.69 -3.67
CA THR A 122 -0.29 -2.74 -4.88
C THR A 122 -1.75 -2.48 -4.58
N SER A 123 -2.25 -2.97 -3.44
CA SER A 123 -3.62 -2.70 -3.00
C SER A 123 -3.85 -1.22 -2.66
N ILE A 124 -2.92 -0.59 -1.94
CA ILE A 124 -3.02 0.84 -1.59
C ILE A 124 -3.00 1.75 -2.84
N ILE A 125 -2.23 1.41 -3.87
CA ILE A 125 -2.29 2.11 -5.16
C ILE A 125 -3.67 1.96 -5.81
N ALA A 126 -4.22 0.75 -5.84
CA ALA A 126 -5.55 0.53 -6.42
C ALA A 126 -6.63 1.33 -5.68
N ILE A 127 -6.62 1.33 -4.34
CA ILE A 127 -7.49 2.17 -3.51
C ILE A 127 -7.31 3.64 -3.86
N PHE A 128 -6.06 4.10 -3.98
CA PHE A 128 -5.79 5.50 -4.27
C PHE A 128 -6.35 5.93 -5.65
N ILE A 129 -6.29 5.05 -6.65
CA ILE A 129 -6.92 5.26 -7.95
C ILE A 129 -8.45 5.34 -7.81
N ILE A 130 -9.08 4.49 -6.99
CA ILE A 130 -10.52 4.54 -6.69
C ILE A 130 -10.89 5.91 -6.10
N GLU A 131 -10.11 6.38 -5.13
CA GLU A 131 -10.42 7.60 -4.37
C GLU A 131 -10.11 8.90 -5.12
N ARG A 132 -9.13 8.92 -6.03
CA ARG A 132 -8.67 10.14 -6.71
C ARG A 132 -8.98 10.24 -8.18
N ILE A 133 -9.06 9.11 -8.87
CA ILE A 133 -9.13 9.09 -10.33
C ILE A 133 -10.51 8.61 -10.76
N ASP A 134 -10.81 7.34 -10.52
CA ASP A 134 -12.03 6.69 -11.01
C ASP A 134 -12.29 5.37 -10.27
N GLU A 135 -13.52 5.20 -9.78
CA GLU A 135 -13.95 4.02 -9.03
C GLU A 135 -13.80 2.73 -9.84
N GLN A 136 -14.25 2.72 -11.09
CA GLN A 136 -14.28 1.49 -11.90
C GLN A 136 -12.87 1.09 -12.31
N LYS A 137 -12.07 2.04 -12.80
CA LYS A 137 -10.67 1.78 -13.20
C LYS A 137 -9.84 1.32 -12.01
N GLY A 138 -10.01 1.95 -10.85
CA GLY A 138 -9.34 1.54 -9.63
C GLY A 138 -9.73 0.13 -9.20
N THR A 139 -11.04 -0.20 -9.22
CA THR A 139 -11.53 -1.56 -8.91
C THR A 139 -10.96 -2.60 -9.87
N TYR A 140 -10.97 -2.33 -11.18
CA TYR A 140 -10.40 -3.25 -12.18
C TYR A 140 -8.88 -3.39 -12.08
N SER A 141 -8.18 -2.40 -11.50
CA SER A 141 -6.72 -2.44 -11.33
C SER A 141 -6.26 -3.31 -10.17
N ILE A 142 -7.13 -3.66 -9.20
CA ILE A 142 -6.76 -4.44 -8.01
C ILE A 142 -6.07 -5.75 -8.40
N ILE A 143 -6.73 -6.60 -9.19
CA ILE A 143 -6.19 -7.92 -9.54
C ILE A 143 -4.90 -7.81 -10.37
N PRO A 144 -4.82 -7.02 -11.45
CA PRO A 144 -3.57 -6.83 -12.19
C PRO A 144 -2.41 -6.32 -11.32
N LEU A 145 -2.67 -5.37 -10.42
CA LEU A 145 -1.63 -4.82 -9.55
C LEU A 145 -1.16 -5.86 -8.52
N LEU A 146 -2.07 -6.60 -7.89
CA LEU A 146 -1.71 -7.69 -6.96
C LEU A 146 -0.87 -8.77 -7.66
N LEU A 147 -1.24 -9.16 -8.87
CA LEU A 147 -0.47 -10.11 -9.68
C LEU A 147 0.91 -9.54 -10.04
N ALA A 148 1.00 -8.28 -10.45
CA ALA A 148 2.27 -7.62 -10.71
C ALA A 148 3.18 -7.62 -9.46
N GLY A 149 2.60 -7.35 -8.28
CA GLY A 149 3.29 -7.44 -7.00
C GLY A 149 3.84 -8.84 -6.71
N ALA A 150 3.02 -9.88 -6.86
CA ALA A 150 3.45 -11.26 -6.64
C ALA A 150 4.51 -11.71 -7.67
N VAL A 151 4.30 -11.41 -8.94
CA VAL A 151 5.25 -11.73 -10.03
C VAL A 151 6.58 -11.02 -9.81
N SER A 152 6.59 -9.78 -9.28
CA SER A 152 7.84 -9.07 -8.99
C SER A 152 8.74 -9.82 -8.01
N ILE A 153 8.15 -10.48 -7.01
CA ILE A 153 8.90 -11.28 -6.01
C ILE A 153 9.35 -12.61 -6.58
N LEU A 154 8.49 -13.28 -7.35
CA LEU A 154 8.88 -14.52 -8.04
C LEU A 154 10.00 -14.26 -9.03
N TYR A 155 9.90 -13.18 -9.80
CA TYR A 155 10.94 -12.77 -10.75
C TYR A 155 12.27 -12.54 -10.04
N TRP A 156 12.27 -11.74 -8.96
CA TRP A 156 13.46 -11.56 -8.14
C TRP A 156 14.02 -12.91 -7.65
N ARG A 157 13.17 -13.81 -7.15
CA ARG A 157 13.63 -15.09 -6.60
C ARG A 157 14.26 -16.02 -7.65
N PHE A 158 13.82 -15.98 -8.90
CA PHE A 158 14.32 -16.85 -9.97
C PHE A 158 15.48 -16.25 -10.77
N PHE A 159 15.48 -14.93 -10.93
CA PHE A 159 16.44 -14.23 -11.81
C PHE A 159 17.44 -13.35 -11.06
N ASP A 160 17.33 -13.28 -9.73
CA ASP A 160 18.14 -12.42 -8.87
C ASP A 160 18.17 -10.96 -9.37
N ASP A 161 16.98 -10.39 -9.60
CA ASP A 161 16.85 -9.02 -10.10
C ASP A 161 15.70 -8.28 -9.40
N LEU A 162 16.07 -7.28 -8.62
CA LEU A 162 15.18 -6.50 -7.76
C LEU A 162 14.40 -5.41 -8.49
N ARG A 163 14.73 -5.07 -9.74
CA ARG A 163 14.13 -3.91 -10.42
C ARG A 163 12.59 -3.92 -10.43
N PRO A 164 11.88 -5.03 -10.74
CA PRO A 164 10.43 -5.04 -10.70
C PRO A 164 9.89 -4.82 -9.28
N TYR A 165 10.53 -5.41 -8.27
CA TYR A 165 10.15 -5.22 -6.87
C TYR A 165 10.40 -3.77 -6.41
N ALA A 166 11.53 -3.18 -6.78
CA ALA A 166 11.88 -1.80 -6.48
C ALA A 166 10.83 -0.83 -7.05
N LEU A 167 10.30 -1.08 -8.25
CA LEU A 167 9.19 -0.29 -8.77
C LEU A 167 7.93 -0.42 -7.92
N VAL A 168 7.55 -1.64 -7.53
CA VAL A 168 6.38 -1.87 -6.66
C VAL A 168 6.56 -1.18 -5.29
N GLN A 169 7.78 -1.13 -4.78
CA GLN A 169 8.11 -0.55 -3.48
C GLN A 169 8.17 0.99 -3.51
N PHE A 170 8.87 1.57 -4.49
CA PHE A 170 9.20 3.00 -4.49
C PHE A 170 8.25 3.86 -5.32
N VAL A 171 7.59 3.33 -6.35
CA VAL A 171 6.60 4.11 -7.13
C VAL A 171 5.49 4.65 -6.23
N PRO A 172 4.90 3.89 -5.29
CA PRO A 172 3.90 4.43 -4.38
C PRO A 172 4.39 5.58 -3.51
N CYS A 173 5.66 5.57 -3.11
CA CYS A 173 6.26 6.62 -2.27
C CYS A 173 6.27 7.99 -2.96
N ILE A 174 6.32 8.01 -4.29
CA ILE A 174 6.31 9.25 -5.09
C ILE A 174 4.88 9.53 -5.58
N ALA A 175 4.21 8.51 -6.11
CA ALA A 175 2.93 8.66 -6.77
C ALA A 175 1.82 9.07 -5.78
N ILE A 176 1.78 8.48 -4.58
CA ILE A 176 0.74 8.78 -3.58
C ILE A 176 0.83 10.25 -3.12
N PRO A 177 1.99 10.77 -2.65
CA PRO A 177 2.09 12.18 -2.27
C PRO A 177 1.78 13.15 -3.40
N LEU A 178 2.35 12.91 -4.58
CA LEU A 178 2.15 13.78 -5.74
C LEU A 178 0.67 13.87 -6.10
N MET A 179 0.00 12.72 -6.22
CA MET A 179 -1.42 12.69 -6.52
C MET A 179 -2.29 13.17 -5.36
N ALA A 180 -1.89 12.98 -4.10
CA ALA A 180 -2.62 13.49 -2.94
C ALA A 180 -2.66 15.03 -2.89
N ILE A 181 -1.59 15.68 -3.38
CA ILE A 181 -1.47 17.12 -3.50
C ILE A 181 -2.19 17.64 -4.75
N MET A 182 -2.03 16.95 -5.89
CA MET A 182 -2.52 17.45 -7.18
C MET A 182 -3.99 17.11 -7.47
N LEU A 183 -4.53 16.03 -6.89
CA LEU A 183 -5.87 15.53 -7.22
C LEU A 183 -6.86 15.76 -6.07
N PRO A 184 -8.07 16.27 -6.36
CA PRO A 184 -9.08 16.53 -5.35
C PRO A 184 -9.49 15.24 -4.64
N PRO A 185 -9.56 15.23 -3.29
CA PRO A 185 -9.94 14.04 -2.54
C PRO A 185 -11.44 13.74 -2.64
N MET A 186 -11.80 12.45 -2.67
CA MET A 186 -13.20 12.01 -2.47
C MET A 186 -13.64 12.14 -1.00
N TYR A 187 -12.70 11.97 -0.06
CA TYR A 187 -12.94 11.91 1.38
C TYR A 187 -12.15 12.97 2.14
N THR A 188 -12.72 13.45 3.26
CA THR A 188 -12.00 14.30 4.23
C THR A 188 -10.77 13.58 4.81
N HIS A 189 -9.91 14.31 5.53
CA HIS A 189 -8.71 13.74 6.17
C HIS A 189 -7.69 13.17 5.18
N SER A 190 -7.71 13.64 3.93
CA SER A 190 -6.76 13.31 2.87
C SER A 190 -5.29 13.51 3.26
N SER A 191 -4.98 14.42 4.20
CA SER A 191 -3.61 14.67 4.67
C SER A 191 -2.96 13.45 5.33
N TYR A 192 -3.74 12.47 5.81
CA TYR A 192 -3.21 11.22 6.36
C TYR A 192 -2.44 10.39 5.33
N TRP A 193 -2.75 10.52 4.04
CA TRP A 193 -1.94 9.93 2.98
C TRP A 193 -0.50 10.47 2.95
N LEU A 194 -0.33 11.75 3.26
CA LEU A 194 1.00 12.39 3.35
C LEU A 194 1.74 11.95 4.61
N TRP A 195 1.04 11.83 5.74
CA TRP A 195 1.62 11.26 6.96
C TRP A 195 2.10 9.82 6.73
N ALA A 196 1.28 8.99 6.10
CA ALA A 196 1.63 7.61 5.79
C ALA A 196 2.87 7.54 4.89
N ALA A 197 2.94 8.37 3.85
CA ALA A 197 4.13 8.46 2.99
C ALA A 197 5.37 8.95 3.76
N GLY A 198 5.23 9.96 4.62
CA GLY A 198 6.32 10.50 5.43
C GLY A 198 6.93 9.45 6.37
N PHE A 199 6.09 8.67 7.06
CA PHE A 199 6.57 7.59 7.93
C PHE A 199 7.20 6.43 7.16
N TYR A 200 6.71 6.13 5.95
CA TYR A 200 7.37 5.13 5.11
C TYR A 200 8.75 5.59 4.64
N LEU A 201 8.89 6.86 4.22
CA LEU A 201 10.18 7.43 3.86
C LEU A 201 11.13 7.47 5.04
N LEU A 202 10.64 7.82 6.24
CA LEU A 202 11.43 7.76 7.47
C LEU A 202 11.95 6.35 7.73
N ALA A 203 11.09 5.33 7.62
CA ALA A 203 11.50 3.94 7.77
C ALA A 203 12.60 3.52 6.78
N LYS A 204 12.58 4.05 5.55
CA LYS A 204 13.62 3.82 4.54
C LYS A 204 14.94 4.51 4.86
N VAL A 205 14.89 5.69 5.47
CA VAL A 205 16.09 6.34 5.99
C VAL A 205 16.66 5.49 7.12
N GLU A 206 15.84 5.11 8.11
CA GLU A 206 16.27 4.28 9.25
C GLU A 206 16.86 2.93 8.82
N GLU A 207 16.31 2.31 7.77
CA GLU A 207 16.88 1.10 7.14
C GLU A 207 18.28 1.34 6.56
N ALA A 208 18.49 2.48 5.89
CA ALA A 208 19.76 2.80 5.22
C ALA A 208 20.88 3.20 6.20
N ILE A 209 20.53 3.58 7.43
CA ILE A 209 21.48 3.96 8.48
C ILE A 209 21.32 3.08 9.72
N ASP A 210 21.14 1.76 9.52
CA ASP A 210 20.96 0.79 10.60
C ASP A 210 22.08 0.84 11.63
N ASP A 211 23.34 0.66 11.21
CA ASP A 211 24.51 0.69 12.11
C ASP A 211 24.71 2.05 12.77
N PRO A 212 24.69 3.21 12.05
CA PRO A 212 24.80 4.51 12.70
C PRO A 212 23.75 4.75 13.79
N ILE A 213 22.49 4.39 13.55
CA ILE A 213 21.44 4.53 14.58
C ILE A 213 21.75 3.62 15.77
N TYR A 214 22.18 2.40 15.51
CA TYR A 214 22.50 1.46 16.58
C TYR A 214 23.65 1.98 17.46
N GLU A 215 24.69 2.55 16.86
CA GLU A 215 25.77 3.23 17.59
C GLU A 215 25.27 4.45 18.38
N TRP A 216 24.50 5.34 17.74
CA TRP A 216 23.99 6.57 18.37
C TRP A 216 23.06 6.29 19.56
N THR A 217 22.33 5.17 19.53
CA THR A 217 21.47 4.76 20.63
C THR A 217 22.20 3.98 21.72
N ASN A 218 23.54 3.92 21.68
CA ASN A 218 24.37 3.10 22.56
C ASN A 218 23.97 1.63 22.53
N HIS A 219 23.71 1.11 21.33
CA HIS A 219 23.30 -0.27 21.09
C HIS A 219 21.98 -0.63 21.80
N ILE A 220 21.09 0.33 22.07
CA ILE A 220 19.78 0.04 22.67
C ILE A 220 18.80 -0.42 21.60
N VAL A 221 18.74 0.26 20.45
CA VAL A 221 17.81 -0.02 19.35
C VAL A 221 18.44 0.28 18.00
N SER A 222 18.32 -0.63 17.04
CA SER A 222 18.90 -0.43 15.69
C SER A 222 17.98 0.37 14.78
N GLY A 223 18.53 0.90 13.68
CA GLY A 223 17.72 1.58 12.66
C GLY A 223 16.71 0.65 12.01
N HIS A 224 17.04 -0.62 11.79
CA HIS A 224 16.13 -1.61 11.24
C HIS A 224 14.99 -1.97 12.20
N THR A 225 15.24 -1.97 13.51
CA THR A 225 14.16 -2.07 14.50
C THR A 225 13.23 -0.85 14.42
N LEU A 226 13.78 0.37 14.35
CA LEU A 226 12.99 1.60 14.24
C LEU A 226 12.19 1.65 12.92
N LYS A 227 12.80 1.22 11.81
CA LYS A 227 12.16 1.06 10.50
C LYS A 227 10.86 0.28 10.61
N HIS A 228 10.84 -0.87 11.29
CA HIS A 228 9.61 -1.65 11.45
C HIS A 228 8.52 -0.86 12.16
N LEU A 229 8.89 -0.17 13.25
CA LEU A 229 7.94 0.64 14.03
C LEU A 229 7.42 1.83 13.21
N CYS A 230 8.29 2.54 12.50
CA CYS A 230 7.92 3.66 11.62
C CYS A 230 7.06 3.19 10.44
N ALA A 231 7.41 2.08 9.79
CA ALA A 231 6.61 1.52 8.71
C ALA A 231 5.26 0.98 9.22
N ALA A 232 5.17 0.48 10.46
CA ALA A 232 3.90 0.08 11.07
C ALA A 232 2.97 1.27 11.36
N MET A 233 3.48 2.50 11.42
CA MET A 233 2.63 3.69 11.52
C MET A 233 1.85 3.96 10.23
N VAL A 234 2.29 3.47 9.07
CA VAL A 234 1.58 3.63 7.79
C VAL A 234 0.14 3.10 7.88
N PRO A 235 -0.10 1.80 8.18
CA PRO A 235 -1.46 1.30 8.37
C PRO A 235 -2.19 1.94 9.56
N VAL A 236 -1.49 2.43 10.59
CA VAL A 236 -2.13 3.17 11.70
C VAL A 236 -2.74 4.48 11.21
N PHE A 237 -1.99 5.31 10.49
CA PHE A 237 -2.51 6.57 9.95
C PHE A 237 -3.65 6.32 8.96
N LEU A 238 -3.54 5.30 8.10
CA LEU A 238 -4.61 4.95 7.17
C LEU A 238 -5.85 4.42 7.92
N THR A 239 -5.68 3.64 8.99
CA THR A 239 -6.79 3.21 9.86
C THR A 239 -7.49 4.41 10.49
N LEU A 240 -6.73 5.37 11.03
CA LEU A 240 -7.27 6.60 11.63
C LEU A 240 -8.00 7.46 10.59
N MET A 241 -7.46 7.57 9.38
CA MET A 241 -8.11 8.23 8.25
C MET A 241 -9.46 7.58 7.95
N LEU A 242 -9.49 6.25 7.80
CA LEU A 242 -10.72 5.51 7.52
C LEU A 242 -11.77 5.64 8.64
N ALA A 243 -11.34 5.67 9.90
CA ALA A 243 -12.23 5.83 11.04
C ALA A 243 -12.87 7.23 11.11
N LYS A 244 -12.13 8.27 10.68
CA LYS A 244 -12.55 9.68 10.81
C LYS A 244 -13.12 10.29 9.53
N ARG A 245 -12.96 9.62 8.39
CA ARG A 245 -13.34 10.20 7.10
C ARG A 245 -14.85 10.29 6.91
N ASP A 246 -15.25 11.35 6.20
CA ASP A 246 -16.54 11.53 5.57
C ASP A 246 -16.38 11.98 4.11
N ILE A 247 -17.45 11.87 3.32
CA ILE A 247 -17.47 12.35 1.93
C ILE A 247 -17.35 13.88 1.91
N VAL A 248 -16.44 14.43 1.11
CA VAL A 248 -16.25 15.88 0.96
C VAL A 248 -17.53 16.54 0.43
N ALA A 249 -17.95 17.65 1.07
CA ALA A 249 -19.25 18.29 0.85
C ALA A 249 -19.50 18.75 -0.60
N GLU A 250 -18.47 19.19 -1.33
CA GLU A 250 -18.60 19.62 -2.73
C GLU A 250 -19.07 18.48 -3.65
N ARG A 251 -18.63 17.24 -3.41
CA ARG A 251 -19.17 16.06 -4.13
C ARG A 251 -20.55 15.65 -3.64
N LYS A 252 -20.94 15.92 -2.38
CA LYS A 252 -22.34 15.72 -1.93
C LYS A 252 -23.28 16.59 -2.75
N ILE A 253 -22.92 17.85 -2.98
CA ILE A 253 -23.69 18.78 -3.81
C ILE A 253 -23.74 18.28 -5.26
N ALA A 254 -22.60 17.91 -5.85
CA ALA A 254 -22.59 17.37 -7.21
C ALA A 254 -23.42 16.08 -7.37
N LYS A 255 -23.36 15.15 -6.41
CA LYS A 255 -24.21 13.93 -6.40
C LYS A 255 -25.69 14.28 -6.20
N MET A 256 -26.03 15.20 -5.30
CA MET A 256 -27.42 15.64 -5.08
C MET A 256 -27.98 16.33 -6.32
N VAL A 257 -27.21 17.20 -6.97
CA VAL A 257 -27.60 17.88 -8.22
C VAL A 257 -27.79 16.84 -9.33
N LEU A 258 -26.86 15.89 -9.50
CA LEU A 258 -26.98 14.84 -10.52
C LEU A 258 -28.21 13.95 -10.27
N GLN A 259 -28.48 13.55 -9.02
CA GLN A 259 -29.67 12.79 -8.66
C GLN A 259 -30.97 13.59 -8.85
N GLY A 260 -30.95 14.89 -8.55
CA GLY A 260 -32.07 15.80 -8.79
C GLY A 260 -32.37 15.96 -10.29
N VAL A 261 -31.33 16.15 -11.11
CA VAL A 261 -31.43 16.24 -12.58
C VAL A 261 -31.94 14.92 -13.16
N LEU A 262 -31.44 13.78 -12.69
CA LEU A 262 -31.88 12.46 -13.15
C LEU A 262 -33.35 12.19 -12.79
N ARG A 263 -33.78 12.53 -11.57
CA ARG A 263 -35.20 12.46 -11.16
C ARG A 263 -36.08 13.36 -12.03
N CYS A 264 -35.61 14.56 -12.34
CA CYS A 264 -36.36 15.50 -13.18
C CYS A 264 -36.48 15.02 -14.63
N LEU A 265 -35.42 14.41 -15.18
CA LEU A 265 -35.40 13.78 -16.51
C LEU A 265 -36.34 12.57 -16.56
N VAL A 266 -36.29 11.69 -15.55
CA VAL A 266 -37.20 10.53 -15.45
C VAL A 266 -38.65 10.98 -15.35
N LEU A 267 -38.96 12.01 -14.54
CA LEU A 267 -40.31 12.55 -14.42
C LEU A 267 -40.81 13.15 -15.74
N LYS A 268 -39.96 13.91 -16.46
CA LYS A 268 -40.29 14.45 -17.79
C LYS A 268 -40.50 13.35 -18.82
N LEU A 269 -39.69 12.30 -18.81
CA LEU A 269 -39.88 11.13 -19.68
C LEU A 269 -41.20 10.42 -19.36
N PHE A 270 -41.52 10.26 -18.07
CA PHE A 270 -42.77 9.62 -17.64
C PHE A 270 -44.00 10.43 -18.05
N ILE A 271 -43.92 11.76 -18.02
CA ILE A 271 -44.96 12.67 -18.54
C ILE A 271 -45.09 12.51 -20.06
N LEU A 272 -43.99 12.55 -20.81
CA LEU A 272 -43.98 12.40 -22.27
C LEU A 272 -44.53 11.06 -22.77
N ILE A 273 -44.48 10.01 -21.96
CA ILE A 273 -44.94 8.66 -22.32
C ILE A 273 -46.40 8.40 -21.86
N ASN A 274 -46.95 9.21 -20.95
CA ASN A 274 -48.30 9.05 -20.40
C ASN A 274 -49.32 10.11 -20.86
N PHE A 275 -48.95 10.98 -21.82
CA PHE A 275 -49.94 11.80 -22.52
C PHE A 275 -50.43 11.01 -23.76
N PRO A 276 -51.75 10.74 -23.88
CA PRO A 276 -52.34 9.99 -25.00
C PRO A 276 -52.29 10.78 -26.32
#